data_AF-A0AAP8Q8F2-F1
#
_entry.id   AF-A0AAP8Q8F2-F1
#
_cell.length_a   1.000
_cell.length_b   1.000
_cell.length_c   1.000
_cell.angle_alpha   90.00
_cell.angle_beta   90.00
_cell.angle_gamma   90.00
#
_symmetry.space_group_name_H-M   'P 1'
#
loop_
_entity.id
_entity.type
_entity.pdbx_description
1 polymer ?
#
loop_
_entity_poly.entity_id
_entity_poly.type
_entity_poly.pdbx_seq_one_letter_code
_entity_poly.pdbx_strand_id
1 'polypeptide(L)' 'HRIVKHLKGYTSRVLRMEFRHLKSRLPSLWTNSYFVATGGTVQLDVIKKYIESQKERSD' A
#
# COMPACT_ATOMS: atom_id res chain seq x y z
N HIS A 1 10.94 -7.74 3.73
CA HIS A 1 10.04 -6.71 4.30
C HIS A 1 10.73 -5.43 4.78
N ARG A 2 12.02 -5.38 5.14
CA ARG A 2 12.65 -4.16 5.73
C ARG A 2 12.52 -2.89 4.88
N ILE A 3 12.85 -2.97 3.59
CA ILE A 3 12.80 -1.81 2.67
C ILE A 3 11.37 -1.29 2.54
N VAL A 4 10.42 -2.17 2.23
CA VAL A 4 9.00 -1.80 2.07
C VAL A 4 8.41 -1.20 3.34
N LYS A 5 8.79 -1.69 4.53
CA LYS A 5 8.38 -1.09 5.82
C LYS A 5 8.89 0.35 5.96
N HIS A 6 10.16 0.61 5.65
CA HIS A 6 10.70 1.97 5.71
C HIS A 6 10.04 2.89 4.69
N LEU A 7 9.85 2.44 3.45
CA LEU A 7 9.17 3.21 2.40
C LEU A 7 7.73 3.58 2.80
N LYS A 8 6.93 2.59 3.22
CA LYS A 8 5.54 2.81 3.63
C LYS A 8 5.46 3.69 4.89
N GLY A 9 6.36 3.50 5.85
CA GLY A 9 6.40 4.30 7.08
C GLY A 9 6.77 5.77 6.81
N TYR A 10 7.85 5.99 6.07
CA TYR A 10 8.33 7.33 5.73
C TYR A 10 7.29 8.11 4.92
N THR A 11 6.77 7.51 3.84
CA THR A 11 5.75 8.15 2.99
C THR A 11 4.45 8.42 3.76
N SER A 12 4.02 7.50 4.63
CA SER A 12 2.86 7.73 5.52
C SER A 12 3.05 8.96 6.40
N ARG A 13 4.25 9.15 6.98
CA ARG A 13 4.55 10.32 7.82
C ARG A 13 4.52 11.61 7.02
N VAL A 14 5.26 11.68 5.92
CA VAL A 14 5.37 12.90 5.09
C VAL A 14 4.02 13.33 4.55
N LEU A 15 3.29 12.41 3.90
CA LEU A 15 1.99 12.71 3.29
C LEU A 15 0.93 13.11 4.32
N ARG A 16 0.93 12.54 5.52
CA ARG A 16 0.01 12.93 6.59
C ARG A 16 0.35 14.27 7.24
N MET A 17 1.59 14.76 7.11
CA MET A 17 1.96 16.11 7.54
C MET A 17 1.55 17.16 6.50
N GLU A 18 1.75 16.86 5.22
CA GLU A 18 1.40 17.77 4.11
C GLU A 18 -0.11 17.85 3.88
N PHE A 19 -0.82 16.73 3.93
CA PHE A 19 -2.25 16.64 3.61
C PHE A 19 -3.07 16.27 4.85
N ARG A 20 -3.51 17.29 5.61
CA ARG A 20 -4.26 17.09 6.86
C ARG A 20 -5.51 16.21 6.69
N HIS A 21 -6.18 16.25 5.54
CA HIS A 21 -7.37 15.43 5.27
C HIS A 21 -7.05 13.91 5.22
N LEU A 22 -5.81 13.51 4.93
CA LEU A 22 -5.39 12.10 4.99
C LEU A 22 -5.28 11.59 6.43
N LYS A 23 -4.96 12.48 7.38
CA LYS A 23 -4.90 12.14 8.81
C LYS A 23 -6.30 12.02 9.41
N SER A 24 -7.26 12.82 8.97
CA SER A 24 -8.63 12.80 9.52
C SER A 24 -9.50 11.68 8.95
N ARG A 25 -9.29 11.27 7.69
CA ARG A 25 -10.17 10.31 7.00
C ARG A 25 -9.71 8.85 7.03
N LEU A 26 -8.43 8.59 7.35
CA LEU A 26 -7.85 7.26 7.26
C LEU A 26 -7.16 6.87 8.57
N PRO A 27 -7.41 5.68 9.14
CA PRO A 27 -6.68 5.21 10.31
C PRO A 27 -5.20 4.95 9.99
N SER A 28 -4.88 4.32 8.85
CA SER A 28 -3.53 4.18 8.30
C SER A 28 -3.48 4.55 6.82
N LEU A 29 -2.36 5.08 6.32
CA LEU A 29 -2.26 5.47 4.90
C LEU A 29 -2.07 4.25 3.99
N TRP A 30 -1.30 3.28 4.47
CA TRP A 30 -1.08 2.01 3.78
C TRP A 30 -1.68 0.86 4.58
N THR A 31 -2.12 -0.19 3.89
CA THR A 31 -2.43 -1.48 4.52
C THR A 31 -1.15 -2.18 4.96
N ASN A 32 -1.23 -3.26 5.72
CA ASN A 32 -0.04 -4.05 6.07
C ASN A 32 0.53 -4.82 4.87
N SER A 33 -0.35 -5.22 3.94
CA SER A 33 -0.03 -6.01 2.75
C SER A 33 0.86 -5.26 1.75
N TYR A 34 1.67 -6.02 1.00
CA TYR A 34 2.30 -5.54 -0.23
C TYR A 34 2.56 -6.71 -1.17
N PHE A 35 2.68 -6.42 -2.46
CA PHE A 35 3.07 -7.39 -3.48
C PHE A 35 4.50 -7.09 -3.95
N VAL A 36 5.30 -8.14 -4.14
CA VAL A 36 6.64 -8.06 -4.73
C VAL A 36 6.83 -9.24 -5.68
N ALA A 37 7.31 -8.95 -6.88
CA ALA A 37 7.68 -9.96 -7.87
C ALA A 37 9.02 -9.57 -8.49
N THR A 38 9.87 -10.56 -8.77
CA THR A 38 11.12 -10.37 -9.51
C THR A 38 10.82 -10.26 -11.01
N GLY A 39 11.48 -9.32 -11.70
CA GLY A 39 11.14 -8.97 -13.08
C GLY A 39 11.79 -9.89 -14.11
N GLY A 40 10.94 -10.53 -14.93
CA GLY A 40 11.25 -11.04 -16.27
C GLY A 40 10.09 -10.77 -17.23
N THR A 41 8.84 -10.88 -16.78
CA THR A 41 7.64 -10.34 -17.46
C THR A 41 6.51 -10.29 -16.42
N VAL A 42 6.39 -9.20 -15.65
CA VAL A 42 5.23 -9.07 -14.74
C VAL A 42 4.02 -8.75 -15.62
N GLN A 43 3.12 -9.72 -15.80
CA GLN A 43 1.90 -9.52 -16.57
C GLN A 43 0.91 -8.65 -15.77
N LEU A 44 0.28 -7.70 -16.46
CA LEU A 44 -0.65 -6.72 -15.89
C LEU A 44 -1.84 -7.39 -15.16
N ASP A 45 -2.23 -8.58 -15.58
CA ASP A 45 -3.31 -9.36 -14.97
C ASP A 45 -2.98 -9.77 -13.52
N VAL A 46 -1.72 -10.08 -13.22
CA VAL A 46 -1.26 -10.46 -11.88
C VAL A 46 -1.39 -9.28 -10.91
N ILE A 47 -1.01 -8.08 -11.35
CA ILE A 47 -1.17 -6.85 -10.55
C ILE A 47 -2.65 -6.56 -10.31
N LYS A 48 -3.48 -6.71 -11.35
CA LYS A 48 -4.93 -6.46 -11.26
C LYS A 48 -5.60 -7.44 -10.27
N LYS A 49 -5.30 -8.73 -10.37
CA LYS A 49 -5.78 -9.77 -9.44
C LYS A 49 -5.39 -9.44 -7.99
N TYR A 50 -4.16 -8.98 -7.76
CA TYR A 50 -3.72 -8.59 -6.42
C TYR A 50 -4.54 -7.43 -5.86
N ILE A 51 -4.78 -6.37 -6.66
CA ILE A 51 -5.58 -5.21 -6.23
C ILE A 51 -7.01 -5.62 -5.90
N GLU A 52 -7.62 -6.46 -6.73
CA GLU A 52 -8.98 -6.95 -6.53
C GLU A 52 -9.10 -7.77 -5.23
N SER A 53 -8.09 -8.60 -4.92
CA SER A 53 -8.07 -9.40 -3.69
C SER A 53 -7.90 -8.57 -2.41
N GLN A 54 -7.61 -7.27 -2.49
CA GLN A 54 -7.49 -6.39 -1.31
C GLN A 54 -8.82 -5.70 -0.95
N LYS A 55 -9.91 -5.88 -1.72
CA LYS A 55 -11.18 -5.17 -1.50
C LYS A 55 -12.06 -5.78 -0.40
N GLU A 56 -11.79 -7.01 0.03
CA GLU A 56 -12.55 -7.65 1.10
C GLU A 56 -11.94 -7.33 2.46
N ARG A 57 -12.68 -6.58 3.26
CA ARG A 57 -12.48 -6.45 4.68
C ARG A 57 -13.74 -7.06 5.30
N SER A 58 -13.65 -8.33 5.68
CA SER A 58 -14.68 -8.99 6.47
C SER A 58 -14.70 -8.32 7.85
N ASP A 59 -15.64 -7.40 8.02
CA ASP A 59 -16.20 -7.06 9.32
C ASP A 59 -17.29 -8.07 9.66
#